data_AF-A0A4Y2DJX9-F1
#
_entry.id   AF-A0A4Y2DJX9-F1
#
_cell.length_a   1.000
_cell.length_b   1.000
_cell.length_c   1.000
_cell.angle_alpha   90.00
_cell.angle_beta   90.00
_cell.angle_gamma   90.00
#
_symmetry.space_group_name_H-M   'P 1'
#
loop_
_entity.id
_entity.type
_entity.pdbx_description
1 polymer ?
#
loop_
_entity_poly.entity_id
_entity_poly.type
_entity_poly.pdbx_seq_one_letter_code
_entity_poly.pdbx_strand_id
1 'polypeptide(L)'
;MKHYTLFVGEGNFSFSASYIQNLEHSKCHEQVIATALISRCLNSEEKSNIQFIEDHGGTVHTNVDATKLEHHPIISRYLFSKIYFYFPHVPKKMNIKENRKLVENFFISNTTVTTPDKLFIDVPRNYVIRKKWCKAMKRDPKLNPELSASSIRHVCRDHFDVSY
;
A
#
# COMPACT_ATOMS: atom_id res chain seq x y z
N MET A 1 -2.97 -5.27 22.71
CA MET A 1 -3.84 -4.80 21.61
C MET A 1 -3.46 -5.59 20.36
N LYS A 2 -4.42 -5.97 19.50
CA LYS A 2 -4.09 -6.57 18.19
C LYS A 2 -3.53 -5.48 17.27
N HIS A 3 -2.40 -5.73 16.63
CA HIS A 3 -1.80 -4.83 15.65
C HIS A 3 -2.40 -5.12 14.28
N TYR A 4 -3.09 -4.14 13.69
CA TYR A 4 -3.68 -4.26 12.36
C TYR A 4 -2.79 -3.56 11.32
N THR A 5 -2.52 -4.27 10.24
CA THR A 5 -1.79 -3.77 9.08
C THR A 5 -2.72 -3.79 7.87
N LEU A 6 -2.95 -2.63 7.26
CA LEU A 6 -3.77 -2.48 6.06
C LEU A 6 -2.89 -2.35 4.81
N PHE A 7 -3.13 -3.18 3.80
CA PHE A 7 -2.58 -3.00 2.45
C PHE A 7 -3.67 -2.41 1.54
N VAL A 8 -3.39 -1.28 0.91
CA VAL A 8 -4.35 -0.49 0.11
C VAL A 8 -3.94 -0.44 -1.35
N GLY A 9 -4.79 -0.92 -2.25
CA GLY A 9 -4.54 -0.86 -3.68
C GLY A 9 -3.62 -1.97 -4.20
N GLU A 10 -3.64 -3.13 -3.55
CA GLU A 10 -2.91 -4.32 -4.01
C GLU A 10 -3.29 -4.68 -5.46
N GLY A 11 -2.32 -5.25 -6.17
CA GLY A 11 -2.52 -5.77 -7.52
C GLY A 11 -3.00 -7.22 -7.48
N ASN A 12 -2.05 -8.16 -7.50
CA ASN A 12 -2.30 -9.60 -7.49
C ASN A 12 -2.27 -10.24 -6.08
N PHE A 13 -2.19 -9.44 -5.02
CA PHE A 13 -2.06 -9.88 -3.62
C PHE A 13 -0.77 -10.64 -3.24
N SER A 14 0.20 -10.74 -4.15
CA SER A 14 1.44 -11.50 -3.90
C SER A 14 2.28 -10.92 -2.76
N PHE A 15 2.24 -9.60 -2.56
CA PHE A 15 2.96 -8.96 -1.46
C PHE A 15 2.35 -9.32 -0.11
N SER A 16 1.03 -9.19 0.03
CA SER A 16 0.34 -9.56 1.28
C SER A 16 0.58 -11.03 1.64
N ALA A 17 0.55 -11.93 0.66
CA ALA A 17 0.88 -13.34 0.86
C ALA A 17 2.32 -13.52 1.40
N SER A 18 3.31 -12.89 0.75
CA SER A 18 4.70 -12.95 1.21
C SER A 18 4.92 -12.29 2.57
N TYR A 19 4.21 -11.20 2.87
CA TYR A 19 4.30 -10.52 4.17
C TYR A 19 3.81 -11.41 5.30
N ILE A 20 2.64 -12.06 5.14
CA ILE A 20 2.10 -12.99 6.14
C ILE A 20 3.05 -14.16 6.36
N GLN A 21 3.60 -14.75 5.30
CA GLN A 21 4.60 -15.81 5.42
C GLN A 21 5.82 -15.37 6.26
N ASN A 22 6.29 -14.13 6.10
CA ASN A 22 7.39 -13.59 6.90
C ASN A 22 7.00 -13.35 8.37
N LEU A 23 5.75 -12.95 8.64
CA LEU A 23 5.25 -12.78 10.02
C LEU A 23 5.27 -14.12 10.78
N GLU A 24 4.87 -15.21 10.13
CA GLU A 24 4.87 -16.55 10.71
C GLU A 24 6.27 -17.00 11.08
N HIS A 25 7.23 -16.85 10.16
CA HIS A 25 8.64 -17.14 10.43
C HIS A 25 9.20 -16.31 11.60
N SER A 26 8.77 -15.06 11.70
CA SER A 26 9.21 -14.13 12.76
C SER A 26 8.44 -14.28 14.07
N LYS A 27 7.42 -15.17 14.12
CA LYS A 27 6.49 -15.33 15.25
C LYS A 27 5.84 -14.02 15.69
N CYS A 28 5.58 -13.13 14.73
CA CYS A 28 4.95 -11.84 14.97
C CYS A 28 3.43 -11.97 14.76
N HIS A 29 2.64 -11.56 15.75
CA HIS A 29 1.18 -11.60 15.67
C HIS A 29 0.62 -10.26 15.20
N GLU A 30 0.57 -10.08 13.87
CA GLU A 30 -0.11 -8.95 13.21
C GLU A 30 -1.31 -9.46 12.40
N GLN A 31 -2.42 -8.72 12.46
CA GLN A 31 -3.60 -8.99 11.64
C GLN A 31 -3.50 -8.21 10.33
N VAL A 32 -3.43 -8.93 9.22
CA VAL A 32 -3.33 -8.35 7.88
C VAL A 32 -4.71 -8.20 7.25
N ILE A 33 -5.00 -7.00 6.74
CA ILE A 33 -6.16 -6.73 5.89
C ILE A 33 -5.63 -6.20 4.55
N ALA A 34 -5.86 -6.92 3.46
CA ALA A 34 -5.42 -6.53 2.12
C ALA A 34 -6.60 -6.10 1.25
N THR A 35 -6.43 -5.03 0.48
CA THR A 35 -7.52 -4.42 -0.28
C THR A 35 -7.09 -4.03 -1.68
N ALA A 36 -7.97 -4.22 -2.66
CA ALA A 36 -7.72 -3.88 -4.05
C ALA A 36 -8.98 -3.37 -4.76
N LEU A 37 -8.79 -2.45 -5.72
CA LEU A 37 -9.83 -2.02 -6.63
C LEU A 37 -9.86 -2.92 -7.87
N ILE A 38 -10.52 -4.07 -7.76
CA ILE A 38 -10.65 -5.07 -8.85
C ILE A 38 -12.13 -5.32 -9.13
N SER A 39 -12.66 -4.65 -10.16
CA SER A 39 -14.05 -4.80 -10.64
C SER A 39 -14.26 -5.89 -11.67
N ARG A 40 -13.21 -6.68 -11.97
CA ARG A 40 -13.22 -7.80 -12.91
C ARG A 40 -13.16 -9.14 -12.19
N CYS A 41 -13.36 -10.22 -12.93
CA CYS A 41 -13.06 -11.56 -12.43
C CYS A 41 -11.58 -11.70 -12.05
N LEU A 42 -11.35 -12.38 -10.94
CA LEU A 42 -10.01 -12.71 -10.47
C LEU A 42 -9.39 -13.80 -11.36
N ASN A 43 -8.12 -13.65 -11.70
CA ASN A 43 -7.34 -14.68 -12.39
C ASN A 43 -6.89 -15.78 -11.40
N SER A 44 -6.28 -16.85 -11.92
CA SER A 44 -5.84 -17.99 -11.10
C SER A 44 -4.79 -17.61 -10.05
N GLU A 45 -3.86 -16.73 -10.40
CA GLU A 45 -2.79 -16.27 -9.50
C GLU A 45 -3.35 -15.43 -8.35
N GLU A 46 -4.25 -14.48 -8.65
CA GLU A 46 -4.96 -13.67 -7.66
C GLU A 46 -5.73 -14.55 -6.68
N LYS A 47 -6.50 -15.54 -7.18
CA LYS A 47 -7.23 -16.48 -6.33
C LYS A 47 -6.30 -17.28 -5.43
N SER A 48 -5.18 -17.77 -5.98
CA SER A 48 -4.18 -18.52 -5.22
C SER A 48 -3.59 -17.68 -4.08
N ASN A 49 -3.23 -16.42 -4.35
CA ASN A 49 -2.67 -15.52 -3.34
C ASN A 49 -3.71 -15.14 -2.28
N ILE A 50 -4.96 -14.88 -2.68
CA ILE A 50 -6.06 -14.59 -1.75
C ILE A 50 -6.31 -15.78 -0.83
N GLN A 51 -6.43 -16.99 -1.38
CA GLN A 51 -6.62 -18.19 -0.59
C GLN A 51 -5.50 -18.38 0.41
N PHE A 52 -4.23 -18.21 -0.02
CA PHE A 52 -3.09 -18.27 0.89
C PHE A 52 -3.22 -17.25 2.03
N ILE A 53 -3.57 -16.00 1.74
CA ILE A 53 -3.73 -14.96 2.76
C ILE A 53 -4.80 -15.36 3.79
N GLU A 54 -5.95 -15.84 3.33
CA GLU A 54 -7.07 -16.22 4.19
C GLU A 54 -6.76 -17.47 5.03
N ASP A 55 -6.09 -18.46 4.45
CA ASP A 55 -5.66 -19.69 5.14
C ASP A 55 -4.69 -19.40 6.29
N HIS A 56 -3.89 -18.34 6.16
CA HIS A 56 -2.92 -17.92 7.17
C HIS A 56 -3.46 -16.76 8.04
N GLY A 57 -4.79 -16.62 8.08
CA GLY A 57 -5.51 -15.75 9.01
C GLY A 57 -5.59 -14.28 8.61
N GLY A 58 -5.13 -13.89 7.42
CA GLY A 58 -5.37 -12.58 6.84
C GLY A 58 -6.79 -12.41 6.31
N THR A 59 -7.14 -11.19 5.89
CA THR A 59 -8.45 -10.90 5.28
C THR A 59 -8.26 -10.12 3.99
N VAL A 60 -8.99 -10.49 2.94
CA VAL A 60 -8.97 -9.78 1.66
C VAL A 60 -10.32 -9.13 1.36
N HIS A 61 -10.29 -7.87 0.94
CA HIS A 61 -11.45 -7.17 0.39
C HIS A 61 -11.16 -6.71 -1.04
N THR A 62 -11.90 -7.25 -2.00
CA THR A 62 -11.89 -6.77 -3.39
C THR A 62 -12.92 -5.65 -3.56
N ASN A 63 -12.82 -4.90 -4.67
CA ASN A 63 -13.69 -3.76 -4.99
C ASN A 63 -13.63 -2.60 -3.98
N VAL A 64 -12.47 -2.38 -3.35
CA VAL A 64 -12.30 -1.30 -2.37
C VAL A 64 -11.75 -0.05 -3.05
N ASP A 65 -12.52 1.05 -2.99
CA ASP A 65 -12.06 2.38 -3.36
C ASP A 65 -11.28 3.00 -2.18
N ALA A 66 -9.97 3.10 -2.34
CA ALA A 66 -9.06 3.65 -1.35
C ALA A 66 -9.41 5.10 -0.95
N THR A 67 -10.10 5.86 -1.80
CA THR A 67 -10.48 7.25 -1.51
C THR A 67 -11.72 7.36 -0.60
N LYS A 68 -12.33 6.23 -0.23
CA LYS A 68 -13.57 6.16 0.56
C LYS A 68 -13.49 5.15 1.72
N LEU A 69 -12.28 4.88 2.23
CA LEU A 69 -12.07 3.89 3.29
C LEU A 69 -12.81 4.22 4.58
N GLU A 70 -12.98 5.50 4.89
CA GLU A 70 -13.72 6.02 6.03
C GLU A 70 -15.22 5.67 5.97
N HIS A 71 -15.75 5.42 4.78
CA HIS A 71 -17.13 4.99 4.55
C HIS A 71 -17.26 3.48 4.36
N HIS A 72 -16.14 2.74 4.30
CA HIS A 72 -16.17 1.31 4.04
C HIS A 72 -16.75 0.56 5.25
N PRO A 73 -17.78 -0.28 5.10
CA PRO A 73 -18.57 -0.79 6.23
C PRO A 73 -17.77 -1.64 7.22
N ILE A 74 -16.69 -2.29 6.76
CA ILE A 74 -15.82 -3.15 7.56
C ILE A 74 -14.51 -2.43 7.95
N ILE A 75 -13.73 -2.00 6.96
CA ILE A 75 -12.41 -1.36 7.15
C ILE A 75 -12.45 -0.14 8.08
N SER A 76 -13.48 0.71 8.01
CA SER A 76 -13.61 1.90 8.87
C SER A 76 -13.71 1.61 10.36
N ARG A 77 -13.99 0.35 10.74
CA ARG A 77 -14.13 -0.09 12.14
C ARG A 77 -12.80 -0.42 12.83
N TYR A 78 -11.71 -0.47 12.07
CA TYR A 78 -10.40 -0.86 12.58
C TYR A 78 -9.51 0.35 12.82
N LEU A 79 -8.74 0.31 13.90
CA LEU A 79 -7.58 1.19 14.09
C LEU A 79 -6.34 0.45 13.61
N PHE A 80 -5.65 1.05 12.65
CA PHE A 80 -4.48 0.44 12.03
C PHE A 80 -3.21 0.96 12.70
N SER A 81 -2.26 0.06 12.94
CA SER A 81 -0.90 0.46 13.34
C SER A 81 -0.02 0.77 12.13
N LYS A 82 -0.34 0.19 10.98
CA LYS A 82 0.37 0.40 9.71
C LYS A 82 -0.63 0.41 8.58
N ILE A 83 -0.45 1.35 7.66
CA ILE A 83 -1.13 1.33 6.36
C ILE A 83 -0.04 1.36 5.29
N TYR A 84 -0.15 0.47 4.31
CA TYR A 84 0.71 0.40 3.13
C TYR A 84 -0.12 0.76 1.90
N PHE A 85 0.19 1.86 1.24
CA PHE A 85 -0.51 2.31 0.04
C PHE A 85 0.26 1.96 -1.24
N TYR A 86 -0.39 1.22 -2.13
CA TYR A 86 0.10 0.84 -3.44
C TYR A 86 -0.57 1.69 -4.50
N PHE A 87 0.22 2.19 -5.44
CA PHE A 87 -0.33 2.88 -6.59
C PHE A 87 -1.03 1.90 -7.51
N PRO A 88 -2.26 2.20 -7.95
CA PRO A 88 -2.92 1.38 -8.95
C PRO A 88 -2.05 1.28 -10.20
N HIS A 89 -1.86 0.06 -10.68
CA HIS A 89 -1.17 -0.19 -11.94
C HIS A 89 -2.02 0.33 -13.11
N VAL A 90 -1.74 1.54 -13.58
CA VAL A 90 -2.40 2.13 -14.75
C VAL A 90 -1.67 1.68 -16.03
N PRO A 91 -2.33 0.97 -16.97
CA PRO A 91 -1.71 0.50 -18.21
C PRO A 91 -1.42 1.63 -19.23
N LYS A 92 -1.87 2.87 -18.98
CA LYS A 92 -1.59 4.06 -19.79
C LYS A 92 -0.56 4.96 -19.12
N LYS A 93 0.11 5.79 -19.93
CA LYS A 93 1.10 6.80 -19.53
C LYS A 93 0.62 7.54 -18.27
N MET A 94 1.29 7.30 -17.14
CA MET A 94 0.89 7.83 -15.83
C MET A 94 0.71 9.34 -15.89
N ASN A 95 -0.51 9.82 -15.63
CA ASN A 95 -0.79 11.23 -15.47
C ASN A 95 -0.42 11.64 -14.05
N ILE A 96 0.70 12.35 -13.91
CA ILE A 96 1.25 12.79 -12.61
C ILE A 96 0.21 13.60 -11.82
N LYS A 97 -0.66 14.34 -12.49
CA LYS A 97 -1.71 15.14 -11.85
C LYS A 97 -2.77 14.25 -11.18
N GLU A 98 -3.19 13.20 -11.86
CA GLU A 98 -4.18 12.25 -11.32
C GLU A 98 -3.60 11.43 -10.16
N ASN A 99 -2.34 10.98 -10.27
CA ASN A 99 -1.69 10.28 -9.16
C ASN A 99 -1.51 11.18 -7.93
N ARG A 100 -1.19 12.47 -8.13
CA ARG A 100 -1.14 13.44 -7.02
C ARG A 100 -2.50 13.61 -6.38
N LYS A 101 -3.55 13.81 -7.17
CA LYS A 101 -4.92 13.95 -6.68
C LYS A 101 -5.41 12.70 -5.93
N LEU A 102 -5.06 11.51 -6.42
CA LEU A 102 -5.37 10.24 -5.74
C LEU A 102 -4.72 10.18 -4.34
N VAL A 103 -3.45 10.57 -4.26
CA VAL A 103 -2.68 10.60 -3.01
C VAL A 103 -3.22 11.67 -2.06
N GLU A 104 -3.50 12.86 -2.57
CA GLU A 104 -4.12 13.96 -1.80
C GLU A 104 -5.48 13.54 -1.23
N ASN A 105 -6.36 12.98 -2.07
CA ASN A 105 -7.68 12.51 -1.64
C ASN A 105 -7.58 11.37 -0.63
N PHE A 106 -6.68 10.40 -0.86
CA PHE A 106 -6.42 9.32 0.08
C PHE A 106 -5.93 9.86 1.43
N PHE A 107 -5.05 10.87 1.43
CA PHE A 107 -4.59 11.47 2.68
C PHE A 107 -5.69 12.24 3.38
N ILE A 108 -6.47 13.07 2.68
CA ILE A 108 -7.59 13.82 3.27
C ILE A 108 -8.59 12.87 3.91
N SER A 109 -8.95 11.79 3.20
CA SER A 109 -9.95 10.84 3.68
C SER A 109 -9.44 9.99 4.86
N ASN A 110 -8.13 9.73 4.91
CA ASN A 110 -7.50 8.88 5.93
C ASN A 110 -7.00 9.69 7.15
N THR A 111 -6.75 11.00 7.03
CA THR A 111 -6.14 11.83 8.09
C THR A 111 -6.96 11.96 9.37
N THR A 112 -8.24 11.61 9.37
CA THR A 112 -9.13 11.91 10.50
C THR A 112 -9.61 10.71 11.31
N VAL A 113 -9.29 9.46 10.97
CA VAL A 113 -9.96 8.32 11.63
C VAL A 113 -9.07 7.20 12.19
N THR A 114 -7.88 6.84 11.64
CA THR A 114 -7.36 5.49 11.94
C THR A 114 -5.85 5.23 12.18
N THR A 115 -4.92 6.19 12.11
CA THR A 115 -3.47 5.88 12.30
C THR A 115 -2.61 7.03 12.86
N PRO A 116 -2.17 6.98 14.14
CA PRO A 116 -1.19 7.95 14.66
C PRO A 116 0.28 7.62 14.32
N ASP A 117 0.66 6.36 14.04
CA ASP A 117 2.07 5.92 14.14
C ASP A 117 2.74 5.36 12.87
N LYS A 118 2.48 5.97 11.70
CA LYS A 118 3.20 5.82 10.39
C LYS A 118 2.40 5.14 9.28
N LEU A 119 2.35 5.82 8.15
CA LEU A 119 1.81 5.37 6.87
C LEU A 119 2.96 5.12 5.91
N PHE A 120 3.04 3.93 5.31
CA PHE A 120 4.05 3.56 4.32
C PHE A 120 3.44 3.54 2.92
N ILE A 121 4.21 3.95 1.92
CA ILE A 121 3.79 4.04 0.52
C ILE A 121 4.81 3.32 -0.34
N ASP A 122 4.33 2.54 -1.31
CA ASP A 122 5.19 1.88 -2.27
C ASP A 122 5.84 2.86 -3.24
N VAL A 123 7.16 2.78 -3.36
CA VAL A 123 7.89 3.55 -4.37
C VAL A 123 7.68 2.89 -5.74
N PRO A 124 7.05 3.56 -6.72
CA PRO A 124 6.76 2.97 -8.03
C PRO A 124 8.02 2.42 -8.70
N ARG A 125 7.95 1.26 -9.36
CA ARG A 125 9.12 0.63 -10.02
C ARG A 125 9.60 1.36 -11.28
N ASN A 126 8.72 2.13 -11.92
CA ASN A 126 9.06 2.89 -13.12
C ASN A 126 10.19 3.90 -12.83
N TYR A 127 11.31 3.79 -13.55
CA TYR A 127 12.52 4.59 -13.30
C TYR A 127 12.27 6.10 -13.22
N VAL A 128 11.52 6.65 -14.18
CA VAL A 128 11.27 8.10 -14.26
C VAL A 128 10.45 8.59 -13.06
N ILE A 129 9.45 7.80 -12.66
CA ILE A 129 8.59 8.13 -11.52
C ILE A 129 9.37 7.94 -10.22
N ARG A 130 10.09 6.84 -10.09
CA ARG A 130 10.96 6.51 -8.95
C ARG A 130 11.98 7.62 -8.69
N LYS A 131 12.60 8.17 -9.73
CA LYS A 131 13.54 9.30 -9.60
C LYS A 131 12.86 10.56 -9.05
N LYS A 132 11.63 10.86 -9.49
CA LYS A 132 10.83 11.98 -8.95
C LYS A 132 10.45 11.75 -7.49
N TRP A 133 10.10 10.52 -7.14
CA TRP A 133 9.81 10.12 -5.77
C TRP A 133 11.04 10.23 -4.87
N CYS A 134 12.20 9.70 -5.30
CA CYS A 134 13.47 9.85 -4.56
C CYS A 134 13.81 11.31 -4.28
N LYS A 135 13.55 12.21 -5.23
CA LYS A 135 13.71 13.64 -5.05
C LYS A 135 12.73 14.21 -4.01
N ALA A 136 11.43 13.86 -4.11
CA ALA A 136 10.41 14.30 -3.15
C ALA A 136 10.69 13.78 -1.72
N MET A 137 11.36 12.64 -1.62
CA MET A 137 11.79 12.04 -0.36
C MET A 137 13.11 12.59 0.18
N LYS A 138 13.68 13.60 -0.48
CA LYS A 138 15.01 14.17 -0.18
C LYS A 138 16.12 13.11 -0.04
N ARG A 139 16.02 12.01 -0.79
CA ARG A 139 17.00 10.92 -0.74
C ARG A 139 18.31 11.40 -1.37
N ASP A 140 19.34 11.60 -0.55
CA ASP A 140 20.66 12.09 -1.01
C ASP A 140 21.33 11.05 -1.92
N PRO A 141 21.54 11.34 -3.22
CA PRO A 141 22.18 10.42 -4.15
C PRO A 141 23.63 10.05 -3.81
N LYS A 142 24.33 10.86 -3.00
CA LYS A 142 25.71 10.58 -2.57
C LYS A 142 25.77 9.56 -1.45
N LEU A 143 24.74 9.55 -0.58
CA LEU A 143 24.64 8.63 0.56
C LEU A 143 23.78 7.41 0.23
N ASN A 144 22.96 7.50 -0.82
CA ASN A 144 21.98 6.49 -1.17
C ASN A 144 22.10 6.09 -2.64
N PRO A 145 22.51 4.84 -2.95
CA PRO A 145 22.55 4.38 -4.32
C PRO A 145 21.17 4.43 -4.98
N GLU A 146 21.16 4.61 -6.30
CA GLU A 146 19.94 4.58 -7.10
C GLU A 146 19.19 3.27 -6.84
N LEU A 147 17.87 3.39 -6.70
CA LEU A 147 17.02 2.26 -6.43
C LEU A 147 16.90 1.40 -7.69
N SER A 148 17.30 0.13 -7.60
CA SER A 148 17.12 -0.85 -8.68
C SER A 148 15.63 -0.94 -9.09
N ALA A 149 15.37 -1.11 -10.39
CA ALA A 149 14.02 -1.29 -10.95
C ALA A 149 13.32 -2.58 -10.44
N SER A 150 14.09 -3.59 -10.03
CA SER A 150 13.56 -4.82 -9.44
C SER A 150 13.28 -4.71 -7.93
N SER A 151 13.82 -3.69 -7.26
CA SER A 151 13.68 -3.54 -5.82
C SER A 151 12.32 -2.97 -5.41
N ILE A 152 11.65 -3.63 -4.47
CA ILE A 152 10.48 -3.09 -3.77
C ILE A 152 11.00 -2.22 -2.63
N ARG A 153 10.47 -1.00 -2.51
CA ARG A 153 10.84 -0.04 -1.46
C ARG A 153 9.57 0.62 -0.95
N HIS A 154 9.49 0.76 0.37
CA HIS A 154 8.39 1.43 1.06
C HIS A 154 8.93 2.67 1.74
N VAL A 155 8.12 3.72 1.80
CA VAL A 155 8.50 5.02 2.39
C VAL A 155 7.40 5.56 3.28
N CYS A 156 7.76 6.00 4.48
CA CYS A 156 6.82 6.63 5.39
C CYS A 156 6.34 7.98 4.84
N ARG A 157 5.09 8.38 5.13
CA ARG A 157 4.56 9.74 4.89
C ARG A 157 5.52 10.82 5.39
N ASP A 158 6.17 10.60 6.52
CA ASP A 158 7.11 11.57 7.13
C ASP A 158 8.30 11.91 6.22
N HIS A 159 8.56 11.08 5.21
CA HIS A 159 9.61 11.34 4.23
C HIS A 159 9.14 12.16 3.03
N PHE A 160 7.84 12.39 2.81
CA PHE A 160 7.36 13.27 1.75
C PHE A 160 7.20 14.70 2.27
N ASP A 161 8.06 15.60 1.79
CA ASP A 161 7.84 17.04 1.98
C ASP A 161 6.70 17.50 1.07
N VAL A 162 5.50 17.62 1.64
CA VAL A 162 4.29 18.14 0.98
C VAL A 162 4.10 19.65 1.19
N SER A 163 5.04 20.31 1.86
CA SER A 163 5.08 21.77 1.98
C SER A 163 5.43 22.33 0.59
N TYR A 164 4.46 22.99 -0.04
CA TYR A 164 4.72 23.83 -1.21
C TYR A 164 5.33 25.17 -0.80
#